data_AF-A0A924P3B6-F1
#
_entry.id   AF-A0A924P3B6-F1
#
_cell.length_a   1.000
_cell.length_b   1.000
_cell.length_c   1.000
_cell.angle_alpha   90.00
_cell.angle_beta   90.00
_cell.angle_gamma   90.00
#
_symmetry.space_group_name_H-M   'P 1'
#
loop_
_entity.id
_entity.type
_entity.pdbx_description
1 polymer ?
#
loop_
_entity_poly.entity_id
_entity_poly.type
_entity_poly.pdbx_seq_one_letter_code
_entity_poly.pdbx_strand_id
1 'polypeptide(L)'
;METNTDILNELTAISPVVAGFNKGNVFTVPYGYFDTIAPTVIACINTSARNFIPAANEQQANVPDGYFNNLAGAILAKIKASETAADEMKVLSPLLYKLQPKNVYQVPPGYFENVHHQIIDNLANIDAKQELQVLSPLLFTLQSKNIFKIPAGYFDNFPNTILNTMQPQPAKVVAMPRRVPFLKYAVAAMLTGALALGVYKYANQTTTSTPNPVALEAFVESGRSMNDKQFNEALQNLSEADIAKYLEKNSDIADVAVLRNNLDENVLPSQDDYLLDETTLDNYLKEIDKPALKN
;
A
#
# COMPACT_ATOMS: atom_id res chain seq x y z
N MET A 1 -16.41 -20.28 -21.28
CA MET A 1 -15.82 -20.23 -19.93
C MET A 1 -16.81 -20.91 -19.01
N GLU A 2 -16.48 -22.08 -18.50
CA GLU A 2 -17.41 -22.85 -17.66
C GLU A 2 -17.60 -22.17 -16.30
N THR A 3 -18.83 -22.19 -15.80
CA THR A 3 -19.17 -21.64 -14.49
C THR A 3 -18.81 -22.66 -13.42
N ASN A 4 -17.78 -22.37 -12.62
CA ASN A 4 -17.51 -23.16 -11.42
C ASN A 4 -18.64 -22.93 -10.40
N THR A 5 -19.41 -23.99 -10.13
CA THR A 5 -20.57 -23.98 -9.24
C THR A 5 -20.21 -23.62 -7.80
N ASP A 6 -19.01 -23.96 -7.34
CA ASP A 6 -18.58 -23.69 -5.98
C ASP A 6 -18.32 -22.19 -5.78
N ILE A 7 -17.69 -21.54 -6.77
CA ILE A 7 -17.46 -20.10 -6.78
C ILE A 7 -18.79 -19.32 -6.81
N LEU A 8 -19.78 -19.80 -7.56
CA LEU A 8 -21.10 -19.17 -7.57
C LEU A 8 -21.79 -19.29 -6.21
N ASN A 9 -21.71 -20.44 -5.55
CA ASN A 9 -22.28 -20.65 -4.23
C ASN A 9 -21.61 -19.75 -3.18
N GLU A 10 -20.27 -19.65 -3.19
CA GLU A 10 -19.52 -18.75 -2.32
C GLU A 10 -19.87 -17.27 -2.56
N LEU A 11 -19.93 -16.85 -3.83
CA LEU A 11 -20.29 -15.48 -4.17
C LEU A 11 -21.73 -15.14 -3.80
N THR A 12 -22.69 -16.06 -3.97
CA THR A 12 -24.08 -15.83 -3.53
C THR A 12 -24.18 -15.68 -2.01
N ALA A 13 -23.36 -16.41 -1.25
CA ALA A 13 -23.31 -16.32 0.21
C ALA A 13 -22.69 -15.00 0.69
N ILE A 14 -21.69 -14.46 -0.02
CA ILE A 14 -21.03 -13.20 0.32
C ILE A 14 -21.82 -11.99 -0.17
N SER A 15 -22.27 -12.00 -1.43
CA SER A 15 -23.07 -10.93 -2.03
C SER A 15 -23.93 -11.44 -3.19
N PRO A 16 -25.26 -11.54 -3.00
CA PRO A 16 -26.17 -11.98 -4.07
C PRO A 16 -26.22 -10.97 -5.24
N VAL A 17 -25.91 -9.69 -4.98
CA VAL A 17 -25.83 -8.65 -6.02
C VAL A 17 -24.65 -8.90 -6.94
N VAL A 18 -23.48 -9.25 -6.39
CA VAL A 18 -22.27 -9.50 -7.18
C VAL A 18 -22.37 -10.81 -7.94
N ALA A 19 -22.96 -11.84 -7.32
CA ALA A 19 -23.23 -13.13 -7.96
C ALA A 19 -24.18 -13.03 -9.16
N GLY A 20 -25.00 -11.97 -9.24
CA GLY A 20 -25.92 -11.72 -10.35
C GLY A 20 -25.30 -11.04 -11.57
N PHE A 21 -24.06 -10.54 -11.50
CA PHE A 21 -23.43 -9.91 -12.67
C PHE A 21 -23.01 -10.94 -13.72
N ASN A 22 -23.24 -10.60 -14.98
CA ASN A 22 -22.73 -11.40 -16.10
C ASN A 22 -21.20 -11.28 -16.15
N LYS A 23 -20.51 -12.42 -16.28
CA LYS A 23 -19.05 -12.53 -16.37
C LYS A 23 -18.59 -12.10 -17.78
N GLY A 24 -18.66 -10.80 -18.04
CA GLY A 24 -18.24 -10.15 -19.29
C GLY A 24 -17.28 -9.00 -19.01
N ASN A 25 -16.38 -8.71 -19.96
CA ASN A 25 -15.52 -7.54 -19.87
C ASN A 25 -16.38 -6.27 -19.94
N VAL A 26 -16.38 -5.46 -18.87
CA VAL A 26 -17.09 -4.17 -18.81
C VAL A 26 -16.32 -3.05 -19.51
N PHE A 27 -15.04 -3.27 -19.82
CA PHE A 27 -14.21 -2.34 -20.58
C PHE A 27 -14.25 -2.74 -22.05
N THR A 28 -15.32 -2.32 -22.73
CA THR A 28 -15.42 -2.40 -24.19
C THR A 28 -15.40 -1.01 -24.77
N VAL A 29 -14.58 -0.82 -25.80
CA VAL A 29 -14.63 0.40 -26.61
C VAL A 29 -15.64 0.22 -27.75
N PRO A 30 -16.38 1.27 -28.14
CA PRO A 30 -17.24 1.21 -29.31
C PRO A 30 -16.45 0.84 -30.58
N TYR A 31 -17.12 0.17 -31.52
CA TYR A 31 -16.55 -0.10 -32.84
C TYR A 31 -16.10 1.22 -33.51
N GLY A 32 -14.86 1.29 -33.97
CA GLY A 32 -14.29 2.50 -34.58
C GLY A 32 -13.78 3.58 -33.60
N TYR A 33 -13.76 3.30 -32.28
CA TYR A 33 -13.22 4.24 -31.29
C TYR A 33 -11.78 4.66 -31.60
N PHE A 34 -10.91 3.71 -31.93
CA PHE A 34 -9.51 3.99 -32.25
C PHE A 34 -9.30 4.53 -33.68
N ASP A 35 -10.24 4.30 -34.60
CA ASP A 35 -10.16 4.85 -35.95
C ASP A 35 -10.44 6.36 -35.97
N THR A 36 -11.27 6.82 -35.02
CA THR A 36 -11.68 8.23 -34.90
C THR A 36 -10.82 9.02 -33.92
N ILE A 37 -10.06 8.38 -33.02
CA ILE A 37 -9.27 9.10 -32.02
C ILE A 37 -8.13 9.91 -32.65
N ALA A 38 -7.42 9.36 -33.63
CA ALA A 38 -6.34 10.05 -34.32
C ALA A 38 -6.81 11.33 -35.06
N PRO A 39 -7.83 11.28 -35.94
CA PRO A 39 -8.33 12.49 -36.58
C PRO A 39 -8.95 13.48 -35.58
N THR A 40 -9.59 13.00 -34.50
CA THR A 40 -10.18 13.86 -33.47
C THR A 40 -9.10 14.61 -32.68
N VAL A 41 -8.01 13.94 -32.30
CA VAL A 41 -6.88 14.58 -31.59
C VAL A 41 -6.20 15.61 -32.48
N ILE A 42 -5.98 15.31 -33.76
CA ILE A 42 -5.40 16.25 -34.73
C ILE A 42 -6.32 17.48 -34.91
N ALA A 43 -7.63 17.24 -35.06
CA ALA A 43 -8.61 18.32 -35.14
C ALA A 43 -8.58 19.19 -33.87
N CYS A 44 -8.59 18.57 -32.69
CA CYS A 44 -8.50 19.24 -31.40
C CYS A 44 -7.23 20.10 -31.28
N ILE A 45 -6.05 19.58 -31.66
CA ILE A 45 -4.79 20.33 -31.64
C ILE A 45 -4.87 21.55 -32.57
N ASN A 46 -5.42 21.39 -33.77
CA ASN A 46 -5.58 22.48 -34.72
C ASN A 46 -6.59 23.54 -34.25
N THR A 47 -7.70 23.14 -33.62
CA THR A 47 -8.64 24.09 -32.99
C THR A 47 -8.07 24.75 -31.74
N SER A 48 -7.28 24.03 -30.94
CA SER A 48 -6.59 24.60 -29.77
C SER A 48 -5.57 25.65 -30.20
N ALA A 49 -4.83 25.37 -31.29
CA ALA A 49 -3.92 26.32 -31.92
C ALA A 49 -4.67 27.54 -32.49
N ARG A 50 -5.86 27.35 -33.09
CA ARG A 50 -6.73 28.45 -33.54
C ARG A 50 -7.36 29.26 -32.40
N ASN A 51 -7.60 28.70 -31.23
CA ASN A 51 -8.21 29.45 -30.10
C ASN A 51 -7.21 30.38 -29.39
N PHE A 52 -5.89 30.21 -29.63
CA PHE A 52 -4.85 31.16 -29.19
C PHE A 52 -4.40 32.13 -30.29
N ILE A 53 -4.87 31.96 -31.53
CA ILE A 53 -4.57 32.85 -32.65
C ILE A 53 -5.90 33.32 -33.24
N PRO A 54 -6.37 34.55 -32.94
CA PRO A 54 -7.62 35.04 -33.51
C PRO A 54 -7.52 34.96 -35.04
N ALA A 55 -8.56 34.40 -35.65
CA ALA A 55 -8.67 34.10 -37.08
C ALA A 55 -7.95 35.13 -37.98
N ALA A 56 -6.70 34.86 -38.30
CA ALA A 56 -5.88 35.64 -39.21
C ALA A 56 -5.09 34.65 -40.06
N ASN A 57 -5.57 34.48 -41.28
CA ASN A 57 -4.92 33.90 -42.45
C ASN A 57 -4.21 32.55 -42.29
N GLU A 58 -4.63 31.58 -43.09
CA GLU A 58 -3.86 30.38 -43.43
C GLU A 58 -2.64 30.72 -44.31
N GLN A 59 -1.84 31.71 -43.91
CA GLN A 59 -0.44 31.72 -44.28
C GLN A 59 0.21 30.65 -43.42
N GLN A 60 0.36 29.48 -44.04
CA GLN A 60 1.43 28.53 -43.80
C GLN A 60 2.59 29.19 -43.06
N ALA A 61 3.11 28.53 -42.03
CA ALA A 61 4.25 28.92 -41.21
C ALA A 61 5.55 29.09 -42.04
N ASN A 62 5.54 30.02 -42.98
CA ASN A 62 6.68 30.46 -43.75
C ASN A 62 7.14 31.77 -43.14
N VAL A 63 8.36 31.72 -42.62
CA VAL A 63 9.03 32.86 -42.02
C VAL A 63 9.27 33.91 -43.12
N PRO A 64 9.03 35.21 -42.88
CA PRO A 64 9.25 36.25 -43.88
C PRO A 64 10.69 36.25 -44.41
N ASP A 65 10.84 36.58 -45.70
CA ASP A 65 12.16 36.68 -46.32
C ASP A 65 13.06 37.67 -45.55
N GLY A 66 14.26 37.21 -45.20
CA GLY A 66 15.23 37.99 -44.43
C GLY A 66 15.00 38.00 -42.91
N TYR A 67 14.04 37.23 -42.37
CA TYR A 67 13.85 37.08 -40.92
C TYR A 67 15.15 36.71 -40.21
N PHE A 68 15.83 35.65 -40.66
CA PHE A 68 17.07 35.18 -40.04
C PHE A 68 18.25 36.13 -40.28
N ASN A 69 18.27 36.84 -41.40
CA ASN A 69 19.32 37.82 -41.71
C ASN A 69 19.27 39.03 -40.76
N ASN A 70 18.07 39.44 -40.37
CA ASN A 70 17.86 40.59 -39.47
C ASN A 70 17.70 40.20 -38.00
N LEU A 71 17.56 38.91 -37.70
CA LEU A 71 17.33 38.39 -36.34
C LEU A 71 18.45 38.82 -35.38
N ALA A 72 19.71 38.64 -35.78
CA ALA A 72 20.85 38.99 -34.93
C ALA A 72 20.88 40.50 -34.61
N GLY A 73 20.62 41.34 -35.61
CA GLY A 73 20.54 42.79 -35.42
C GLY A 73 19.38 43.21 -34.52
N ALA A 74 18.21 42.59 -34.67
CA ALA A 74 17.03 42.85 -33.86
C ALA A 74 17.22 42.40 -32.39
N ILE A 75 17.87 41.26 -32.16
CA ILE A 75 18.22 40.79 -30.82
C ILE A 75 19.20 41.75 -30.15
N LEU A 76 20.27 42.16 -30.83
CA LEU A 76 21.24 43.11 -30.27
C LEU A 76 20.63 44.49 -30.02
N ALA A 77 19.74 44.97 -30.88
CA ALA A 77 19.02 46.22 -30.65
C ALA A 77 18.11 46.15 -29.41
N LYS A 78 17.43 45.01 -29.19
CA LYS A 78 16.61 44.77 -27.99
C LYS A 78 17.45 44.69 -26.71
N ILE A 79 18.61 44.03 -26.76
CA ILE A 79 19.55 43.96 -25.62
C ILE A 79 20.08 45.36 -25.28
N LYS A 80 20.46 46.16 -26.30
CA LYS A 80 20.96 47.52 -26.08
C LYS A 80 19.90 48.50 -25.55
N ALA A 81 18.62 48.26 -25.87
CA ALA A 81 17.52 49.11 -25.44
C ALA A 81 17.05 48.83 -24.00
N SER A 82 17.58 47.79 -23.36
CA SER A 82 17.15 47.35 -22.03
C SER A 82 18.32 47.40 -21.06
N GLU A 83 18.42 48.50 -20.30
CA GLU A 83 19.53 48.71 -19.36
C GLU A 83 19.28 48.09 -17.98
N THR A 84 18.03 47.71 -17.65
CA THR A 84 17.67 47.10 -16.36
C THR A 84 16.75 45.89 -16.50
N ALA A 85 16.83 44.94 -15.55
CA ALA A 85 15.99 43.74 -15.52
C ALA A 85 14.48 44.03 -15.47
N ALA A 86 14.08 45.18 -14.91
CA ALA A 86 12.69 45.62 -14.89
C ALA A 86 12.20 46.06 -16.28
N ASP A 87 13.07 46.71 -17.05
CA ASP A 87 12.79 47.11 -18.44
C ASP A 87 12.82 45.91 -19.39
N GLU A 88 13.68 44.92 -19.13
CA GLU A 88 13.73 43.67 -19.90
C GLU A 88 12.40 42.92 -19.80
N MET A 89 11.87 42.78 -18.59
CA MET A 89 10.61 42.09 -18.36
C MET A 89 9.43 42.82 -19.02
N LYS A 90 9.45 44.16 -19.05
CA LYS A 90 8.45 44.99 -19.72
C LYS A 90 8.45 44.79 -21.24
N VAL A 91 9.63 44.65 -21.85
CA VAL A 91 9.78 44.45 -23.30
C VAL A 91 9.52 43.01 -23.73
N LEU A 92 9.98 42.02 -22.96
CA LEU A 92 9.86 40.59 -23.28
C LEU A 92 8.48 40.03 -22.96
N SER A 93 7.86 40.51 -21.88
CA SER A 93 6.61 39.97 -21.37
C SER A 93 5.75 41.06 -20.73
N PRO A 94 5.16 41.96 -21.54
CA PRO A 94 4.36 43.09 -21.03
C PRO A 94 3.17 42.66 -20.15
N LEU A 95 2.70 41.41 -20.32
CA LEU A 95 1.67 40.82 -19.46
C LEU A 95 2.23 40.41 -18.08
N LEU A 96 3.41 39.79 -18.02
CA LEU A 96 4.06 39.44 -16.75
C LEU A 96 4.53 40.67 -15.99
N TYR A 97 4.99 41.71 -16.70
CA TYR A 97 5.30 43.00 -16.08
C TYR A 97 4.08 43.62 -15.40
N LYS A 98 2.89 43.52 -15.99
CA LYS A 98 1.63 43.96 -15.36
C LYS A 98 1.21 43.09 -14.17
N LEU A 99 1.68 41.84 -14.12
CA LEU A 99 1.44 40.87 -13.05
C LEU A 99 2.57 40.82 -12.02
N GLN A 100 3.48 41.80 -12.01
CA GLN A 100 4.54 41.86 -11.01
C GLN A 100 3.99 41.58 -9.61
N PRO A 101 4.67 40.73 -8.81
CA PRO A 101 4.20 40.36 -7.48
C PRO A 101 4.21 41.59 -6.60
N LYS A 102 3.09 42.33 -6.60
CA LYS A 102 2.83 43.34 -5.60
C LYS A 102 2.71 42.57 -4.31
N ASN A 103 3.68 42.75 -3.41
CA ASN A 103 3.66 42.13 -2.09
C ASN A 103 2.31 42.49 -1.44
N VAL A 104 1.38 41.53 -1.40
CA VAL A 104 0.04 41.69 -0.84
C VAL A 104 0.08 41.76 0.69
N TYR A 105 1.21 41.37 1.27
CA TYR A 105 1.47 41.44 2.69
C TYR A 105 2.32 42.68 2.98
N GLN A 106 1.65 43.81 3.18
CA GLN A 106 2.26 44.99 3.77
C GLN A 106 1.62 45.20 5.14
N VAL A 107 2.47 45.30 6.17
CA VAL A 107 1.99 45.69 7.49
C VAL A 107 1.52 47.15 7.45
N PRO A 108 0.42 47.51 8.14
CA PRO A 108 0.01 48.90 8.26
C PRO A 108 1.14 49.76 8.83
N PRO A 109 1.26 51.02 8.39
CA PRO A 109 2.25 51.95 8.93
C PRO A 109 2.05 52.08 10.44
N GLY A 110 3.12 51.84 11.21
CA GLY A 110 3.09 51.89 12.68
C GLY A 110 2.59 50.63 13.38
N TYR A 111 2.36 49.51 12.68
CA TYR A 111 1.98 48.24 13.32
C TYR A 111 2.96 47.85 14.45
N PHE A 112 4.26 47.81 14.14
CA PHE A 112 5.27 47.40 15.11
C PHE A 112 5.49 48.40 16.26
N GLU A 113 5.23 49.69 16.04
CA GLU A 113 5.32 50.72 17.08
C GLU A 113 4.18 50.57 18.10
N ASN A 114 2.96 50.31 17.64
CA ASN A 114 1.79 50.22 18.51
C ASN A 114 1.69 48.88 19.23
N VAL A 115 2.18 47.78 18.64
CA VAL A 115 2.14 46.44 19.26
C VAL A 115 2.91 46.42 20.59
N HIS A 116 4.03 47.15 20.68
CA HIS A 116 4.80 47.22 21.93
C HIS A 116 3.99 47.85 23.07
N HIS A 117 3.31 48.98 22.78
CA HIS A 117 2.45 49.66 23.74
C HIS A 117 1.25 48.80 24.14
N GLN A 118 0.60 48.14 23.18
CA GLN A 118 -0.52 47.24 23.46
C GLN A 118 -0.13 46.07 24.37
N ILE A 119 1.05 45.48 24.17
CA ILE A 119 1.54 44.40 25.04
C ILE A 119 1.79 44.92 26.46
N ILE A 120 2.43 46.08 26.61
CA ILE A 120 2.72 46.67 27.93
C ILE A 120 1.43 47.06 28.66
N ASP A 121 0.47 47.67 27.97
CA ASP A 121 -0.82 48.05 28.55
C ASP A 121 -1.65 46.83 28.98
N ASN A 122 -1.59 45.75 28.20
CA ASN A 122 -2.21 44.48 28.57
C ASN A 122 -1.50 43.84 29.77
N LEU A 123 -0.16 43.92 29.84
CA LEU A 123 0.62 43.38 30.96
C LEU A 123 0.44 44.17 32.27
N ALA A 124 0.21 45.48 32.18
CA ALA A 124 0.04 46.35 33.35
C ALA A 124 -1.31 46.15 34.07
N ASN A 125 -2.32 45.55 33.42
CA ASN A 125 -3.68 45.38 33.94
C ASN A 125 -4.01 43.93 34.38
N ILE A 126 -3.01 43.07 34.62
CA ILE A 126 -3.24 41.63 34.81
C ILE A 126 -3.65 41.29 36.25
N ASP A 127 -4.95 41.12 36.46
CA ASP A 127 -5.47 40.09 37.38
C ASP A 127 -5.63 38.80 36.55
N ALA A 128 -4.91 37.72 36.92
CA ALA A 128 -4.91 36.45 36.18
C ALA A 128 -6.33 35.87 35.96
N LYS A 129 -7.28 36.27 36.81
CA LYS A 129 -8.69 35.92 36.68
C LYS A 129 -9.38 36.61 35.50
N GLN A 130 -9.02 37.85 35.20
CA GLN A 130 -9.57 38.63 34.08
C GLN A 130 -8.98 38.16 32.75
N GLU A 131 -7.70 37.78 32.72
CA GLU A 131 -7.08 37.18 31.53
C GLU A 131 -7.73 35.87 31.12
N LEU A 132 -7.96 34.96 32.07
CA LEU A 132 -8.63 33.68 31.79
C LEU A 132 -10.06 33.89 31.27
N GLN A 133 -10.75 34.94 31.73
CA GLN A 133 -12.09 35.30 31.25
C GLN A 133 -12.07 35.79 29.80
N VAL A 134 -11.06 36.58 29.41
CA VAL A 134 -10.93 37.12 28.04
C VAL A 134 -10.39 36.07 27.07
N LEU A 135 -9.34 35.35 27.45
CA LEU A 135 -8.66 34.39 26.58
C LEU A 135 -9.41 33.07 26.45
N SER A 136 -10.10 32.65 27.51
CA SER A 136 -10.72 31.33 27.57
C SER A 136 -11.98 31.33 28.44
N PRO A 137 -13.08 31.96 27.98
CA PRO A 137 -14.32 32.06 28.76
C PRO A 137 -14.86 30.68 29.18
N LEU A 138 -14.63 29.63 28.36
CA LEU A 138 -14.97 28.25 28.72
C LEU A 138 -14.16 27.77 29.93
N LEU A 139 -12.83 27.90 29.91
CA LEU A 139 -11.98 27.43 31.01
C LEU A 139 -12.24 28.21 32.31
N PHE A 140 -12.54 29.50 32.21
CA PHE A 140 -12.97 30.31 33.35
C PHE A 140 -14.21 29.73 34.04
N THR A 141 -15.20 29.22 33.26
CA THR A 141 -16.39 28.56 33.85
C THR A 141 -16.09 27.21 34.52
N LEU A 142 -14.98 26.57 34.19
CA LEU A 142 -14.60 25.24 34.70
C LEU A 142 -13.68 25.29 35.93
N GLN A 143 -13.07 26.43 36.23
CA GLN A 143 -11.95 26.57 37.17
C GLN A 143 -12.25 26.18 38.63
N SER A 144 -13.49 25.86 39.00
CA SER A 144 -13.85 25.57 40.39
C SER A 144 -14.72 24.34 40.60
N LYS A 145 -14.91 23.47 39.59
CA LYS A 145 -15.71 22.26 39.77
C LYS A 145 -14.81 21.03 39.86
N ASN A 146 -14.52 20.59 41.09
CA ASN A 146 -13.91 19.28 41.32
C ASN A 146 -14.89 18.19 40.83
N ILE A 147 -14.58 17.58 39.69
CA ILE A 147 -15.38 16.51 39.07
C ILE A 147 -15.12 15.13 39.70
N PHE A 148 -14.08 15.01 40.53
CA PHE A 148 -13.72 13.76 41.18
C PHE A 148 -14.51 13.62 42.47
N LYS A 149 -15.67 12.98 42.40
CA LYS A 149 -16.45 12.57 43.57
C LYS A 149 -16.28 11.07 43.78
N ILE A 150 -15.68 10.70 44.90
CA ILE A 150 -15.69 9.31 45.37
C ILE A 150 -17.08 8.97 45.94
N PRO A 151 -17.61 7.76 45.69
CA PRO A 151 -18.83 7.29 46.36
C PRO A 151 -18.68 7.28 47.89
N ALA A 152 -19.76 7.58 48.60
CA ALA A 152 -19.78 7.49 50.05
C ALA A 152 -19.46 6.04 50.49
N GLY A 153 -18.52 5.88 51.43
CA GLY A 153 -18.11 4.57 51.93
C GLY A 153 -17.19 3.76 51.01
N TYR A 154 -16.62 4.37 49.96
CA TYR A 154 -15.64 3.71 49.08
C TYR A 154 -14.45 3.15 49.90
N PHE A 155 -13.86 3.98 50.76
CA PHE A 155 -12.72 3.59 51.58
C PHE A 155 -13.08 2.69 52.77
N ASP A 156 -14.34 2.71 53.22
CA ASP A 156 -14.80 1.86 54.33
C ASP A 156 -14.97 0.40 53.90
N ASN A 157 -15.43 0.18 52.66
CA ASN A 157 -15.65 -1.16 52.12
C ASN A 157 -14.41 -1.74 51.43
N PHE A 158 -13.46 -0.89 51.03
CA PHE A 158 -12.26 -1.28 50.29
C PHE A 158 -11.44 -2.42 50.96
N PRO A 159 -11.13 -2.37 52.27
CA PRO A 159 -10.38 -3.44 52.94
C PRO A 159 -11.12 -4.78 52.90
N ASN A 160 -12.44 -4.77 53.09
CA ASN A 160 -13.27 -5.97 53.09
C ASN A 160 -13.36 -6.61 51.70
N THR A 161 -13.46 -5.81 50.64
CA THR A 161 -13.39 -6.31 49.25
C THR A 161 -12.06 -6.99 48.95
N ILE A 162 -10.93 -6.40 49.35
CA ILE A 162 -9.61 -7.01 49.11
C ILE A 162 -9.46 -8.31 49.88
N LEU A 163 -9.86 -8.34 51.16
CA LEU A 163 -9.79 -9.56 51.97
C LEU A 163 -10.65 -10.71 51.40
N ASN A 164 -11.85 -10.40 50.90
CA ASN A 164 -12.71 -11.39 50.25
C ASN A 164 -12.11 -11.92 48.94
N THR A 165 -11.41 -11.08 48.17
CA THR A 165 -10.73 -11.51 46.93
C THR A 165 -9.47 -12.34 47.17
N MET A 166 -8.89 -12.27 48.38
CA MET A 166 -7.68 -13.03 48.73
C MET A 166 -7.97 -14.36 49.43
N GLN A 167 -9.23 -14.70 49.72
CA GLN A 167 -9.58 -16.01 50.26
C GLN A 167 -9.43 -17.09 49.17
N PRO A 168 -8.56 -18.10 49.36
CA PRO A 168 -8.35 -19.15 48.37
C PRO A 168 -9.58 -20.06 48.32
N GLN A 169 -10.42 -19.89 47.31
CA GLN A 169 -11.46 -20.87 46.96
C GLN A 169 -10.77 -22.16 46.48
N PRO A 170 -11.16 -23.35 46.95
CA PRO A 170 -10.55 -24.60 46.52
C PRO A 170 -10.78 -24.80 45.02
N ALA A 171 -9.69 -24.91 44.26
CA ALA A 171 -9.73 -25.10 42.82
C ALA A 171 -10.51 -26.38 42.46
N LYS A 172 -11.44 -26.28 41.52
CA LYS A 172 -12.29 -27.40 41.07
C LYS A 172 -11.45 -28.46 40.38
N VAL A 173 -11.14 -29.54 41.08
CA VAL A 173 -10.42 -30.70 40.55
C VAL A 173 -11.37 -31.48 39.64
N VAL A 174 -11.11 -31.46 38.33
CA VAL A 174 -11.84 -32.29 37.35
C VAL A 174 -10.93 -33.43 36.90
N ALA A 175 -11.37 -34.67 37.14
CA ALA A 175 -10.64 -35.86 36.69
C ALA A 175 -10.70 -35.98 35.16
N MET A 176 -9.55 -36.09 34.50
CA MET A 176 -9.48 -36.39 33.07
C MET A 176 -9.37 -37.91 32.84
N PRO A 177 -10.23 -38.51 31.98
CA PRO A 177 -10.09 -39.92 31.64
C PRO A 177 -8.89 -40.16 30.71
N ARG A 178 -8.07 -41.16 31.03
CA ARG A 178 -6.88 -41.55 30.24
C ARG A 178 -7.31 -42.27 28.96
N ARG A 179 -7.10 -41.64 27.81
CA ARG A 179 -7.33 -42.27 26.49
C ARG A 179 -6.17 -43.22 26.18
N VAL A 180 -6.44 -44.50 26.00
CA VAL A 180 -5.44 -45.52 25.63
C VAL A 180 -5.57 -45.87 24.13
N PRO A 181 -4.63 -45.42 23.27
CA PRO A 181 -4.78 -45.59 21.81
C PRO A 181 -4.38 -46.99 21.30
N PHE A 182 -3.79 -47.86 22.13
CA PHE A 182 -3.24 -49.15 21.70
C PHE A 182 -4.27 -50.12 21.12
N LEU A 183 -5.54 -50.03 21.53
CA LEU A 183 -6.60 -50.90 21.01
C LEU A 183 -6.84 -50.67 19.51
N LYS A 184 -6.69 -49.42 19.04
CA LYS A 184 -6.84 -49.08 17.62
C LYS A 184 -5.70 -49.67 16.78
N TYR A 185 -4.49 -49.74 17.35
CA TYR A 185 -3.34 -50.36 16.70
C TYR A 185 -3.43 -51.89 16.67
N ALA A 186 -4.00 -52.52 17.69
CA ALA A 186 -4.22 -53.98 17.70
C ALA A 186 -5.16 -54.43 16.57
N VAL A 187 -6.25 -53.69 16.34
CA VAL A 187 -7.16 -53.96 15.21
C VAL A 187 -6.46 -53.78 13.86
N ALA A 188 -5.65 -52.73 13.70
CA ALA A 188 -4.86 -52.52 12.50
C ALA A 188 -3.86 -53.68 12.27
N ALA A 189 -3.19 -54.16 13.31
CA ALA A 189 -2.26 -55.29 13.23
C ALA A 189 -2.95 -56.62 12.87
N MET A 190 -4.19 -56.82 13.33
CA MET A 190 -4.99 -57.98 12.93
C MET A 190 -5.38 -57.91 11.45
N LEU A 191 -5.80 -56.73 10.98
CA LEU A 191 -6.15 -56.53 9.57
C LEU A 191 -4.93 -56.69 8.65
N THR A 192 -3.78 -56.13 9.04
CA THR A 192 -2.53 -56.29 8.28
C THR A 192 -2.03 -57.73 8.33
N GLY A 193 -2.18 -58.43 9.45
CA GLY A 193 -1.87 -59.86 9.56
C GLY A 193 -2.75 -60.73 8.66
N ALA A 194 -4.07 -60.47 8.62
CA ALA A 194 -4.99 -61.17 7.73
C ALA A 194 -4.69 -60.91 6.25
N LEU A 195 -4.36 -59.66 5.90
CA LEU A 195 -3.90 -59.29 4.55
C LEU A 195 -2.57 -59.97 4.20
N ALA A 196 -1.60 -59.98 5.11
CA ALA A 196 -0.30 -60.61 4.91
C ALA A 196 -0.42 -62.12 4.71
N LEU A 197 -1.27 -62.80 5.49
CA LEU A 197 -1.56 -64.23 5.32
C LEU A 197 -2.29 -64.52 3.99
N GLY A 198 -3.18 -63.62 3.56
CA GLY A 198 -3.84 -63.70 2.26
C GLY A 198 -2.87 -63.56 1.09
N VAL A 199 -1.94 -62.60 1.18
CA VAL A 199 -0.87 -62.40 0.19
C VAL A 199 0.10 -63.59 0.19
N TYR A 200 0.47 -64.14 1.35
CA TYR A 200 1.41 -65.26 1.44
C TYR A 200 0.94 -66.51 0.66
N LYS A 201 -0.36 -66.82 0.71
CA LYS A 201 -0.94 -67.94 -0.06
C LYS A 201 -0.94 -67.68 -1.58
N TYR A 202 -0.82 -66.42 -2.00
CA TYR A 202 -0.81 -65.99 -3.41
C TYR A 202 0.61 -65.68 -3.93
N ALA A 203 1.56 -65.39 -3.03
CA ALA A 203 2.93 -64.94 -3.32
C ALA A 203 3.98 -66.06 -3.52
N ASN A 204 3.56 -67.33 -3.59
CA ASN A 204 4.41 -68.39 -4.17
C ASN A 204 4.48 -68.33 -5.71
N GLN A 205 3.93 -67.27 -6.32
CA GLN A 205 4.35 -66.77 -7.63
C GLN A 205 5.29 -65.58 -7.39
N THR A 206 6.57 -65.80 -7.69
CA THR A 206 7.71 -64.87 -7.84
C THR A 206 7.30 -63.40 -8.10
N THR A 207 7.84 -62.34 -7.48
CA THR A 207 9.20 -62.01 -7.01
C THR A 207 9.18 -60.84 -5.99
N THR A 208 9.98 -60.97 -4.91
CA THR A 208 10.95 -60.03 -4.28
C THR A 208 10.82 -58.51 -4.59
N SER A 209 10.91 -57.53 -3.67
CA SER A 209 11.86 -57.32 -2.57
C SER A 209 11.42 -56.18 -1.64
N THR A 210 11.87 -56.24 -0.38
CA THR A 210 11.80 -55.26 0.72
C THR A 210 12.97 -54.21 0.63
N PRO A 211 13.34 -53.41 1.67
CA PRO A 211 13.14 -51.94 1.77
C PRO A 211 14.43 -51.09 2.00
N ASN A 212 14.45 -49.78 1.67
CA ASN A 212 15.34 -48.69 2.20
C ASN A 212 15.34 -47.46 1.23
N PRO A 213 15.99 -46.32 1.55
CA PRO A 213 15.87 -45.35 2.65
C PRO A 213 14.89 -44.21 2.21
N VAL A 214 14.74 -43.10 2.97
CA VAL A 214 13.90 -41.95 2.54
C VAL A 214 14.40 -41.43 1.19
N ALA A 215 13.68 -41.80 0.12
CA ALA A 215 13.99 -41.42 -1.24
C ALA A 215 13.70 -39.93 -1.44
N LEU A 216 14.66 -39.21 -2.05
CA LEU A 216 14.35 -37.94 -2.70
C LEU A 216 13.17 -38.18 -3.65
N GLU A 217 12.14 -37.31 -3.59
CA GLU A 217 10.95 -37.47 -4.43
C GLU A 217 11.40 -37.53 -5.92
N ALA A 218 10.84 -38.48 -6.69
CA ALA A 218 11.35 -38.93 -8.00
C ALA A 218 11.55 -37.80 -9.04
N PHE A 219 10.88 -36.67 -8.88
CA PHE A 219 11.06 -35.49 -9.73
C PHE A 219 12.41 -34.79 -9.50
N VAL A 220 12.93 -34.78 -8.27
CA VAL A 220 14.22 -34.14 -7.95
C VAL A 220 15.37 -34.89 -8.63
N GLU A 221 15.28 -36.22 -8.68
CA GLU A 221 16.25 -37.08 -9.36
C GLU A 221 16.14 -36.96 -10.89
N SER A 222 14.92 -36.79 -11.41
CA SER A 222 14.70 -36.51 -12.83
C SER A 222 15.23 -35.13 -13.25
N GLY A 223 15.17 -34.12 -12.39
CA GLY A 223 15.70 -32.78 -12.66
C GLY A 223 17.23 -32.74 -12.74
N ARG A 224 17.93 -33.53 -11.91
CA ARG A 224 19.41 -33.61 -11.95
C ARG A 224 19.98 -34.24 -13.21
N SER A 225 19.17 -35.03 -13.93
CA SER A 225 19.59 -35.71 -15.17
C SER A 225 19.21 -34.96 -16.45
N MET A 226 18.53 -33.80 -16.34
CA MET A 226 18.17 -32.95 -17.48
C MET A 226 19.31 -31.99 -17.82
N ASN A 227 19.51 -31.75 -19.13
CA ASN A 227 20.37 -30.66 -19.61
C ASN A 227 19.58 -29.33 -19.59
N ASP A 228 20.27 -28.18 -19.55
CA ASP A 228 19.69 -26.84 -19.35
C ASP A 228 18.51 -26.52 -20.28
N LYS A 229 18.56 -26.99 -21.54
CA LYS A 229 17.47 -26.79 -22.51
C LYS A 229 16.21 -27.58 -22.16
N GLN A 230 16.36 -28.82 -21.72
CA GLN A 230 15.24 -29.68 -21.32
C GLN A 230 14.64 -29.24 -19.99
N PHE A 231 15.49 -28.74 -19.09
CA PHE A 231 15.06 -28.13 -17.84
C PHE A 231 14.22 -26.87 -18.09
N ASN A 232 14.70 -25.97 -18.96
CA ASN A 232 13.97 -24.74 -19.29
C ASN A 232 12.65 -25.02 -20.01
N GLU A 233 12.59 -26.04 -20.86
CA GLU A 233 11.34 -26.47 -21.51
C GLU A 233 10.36 -27.09 -20.50
N ALA A 234 10.85 -27.91 -19.57
CA ALA A 234 10.02 -28.45 -18.49
C ALA A 234 9.51 -27.36 -17.54
N LEU A 235 10.30 -26.31 -17.30
CA LEU A 235 9.90 -25.15 -16.50
C LEU A 235 8.86 -24.29 -17.22
N GLN A 236 9.01 -24.08 -18.53
CA GLN A 236 8.03 -23.34 -19.34
C GLN A 236 6.70 -24.06 -19.46
N ASN A 237 6.71 -25.39 -19.43
CA ASN A 237 5.51 -26.22 -19.49
C ASN A 237 4.89 -26.50 -18.12
N LEU A 238 5.46 -25.95 -17.03
CA LEU A 238 4.92 -26.12 -15.69
C LEU A 238 3.60 -25.36 -15.58
N SER A 239 2.52 -26.07 -15.27
CA SER A 239 1.19 -25.45 -15.21
C SER A 239 1.03 -24.60 -13.96
N GLU A 240 0.24 -23.53 -14.04
CA GLU A 240 -0.10 -22.69 -12.89
C GLU A 240 -0.71 -23.50 -11.72
N ALA A 241 -1.42 -24.58 -12.04
CA ALA A 241 -2.01 -25.48 -11.05
C ALA A 241 -0.96 -26.29 -10.29
N ASP A 242 0.10 -26.75 -10.97
CA ASP A 242 1.20 -27.47 -10.32
C ASP A 242 2.04 -26.54 -9.44
N ILE A 243 2.22 -25.29 -9.89
CA ILE A 243 2.87 -24.23 -9.11
C ILE A 243 2.05 -23.92 -7.85
N ALA A 244 0.73 -23.74 -7.99
CA ALA A 244 -0.17 -23.50 -6.86
C ALA A 244 -0.16 -24.65 -5.85
N LYS A 245 -0.14 -25.90 -6.33
CA LYS A 245 -0.09 -27.10 -5.47
C LYS A 245 1.25 -27.25 -4.75
N TYR A 246 2.36 -26.87 -5.39
CA TYR A 246 3.67 -26.85 -4.76
C TYR A 246 3.75 -25.77 -3.69
N LEU A 247 3.24 -24.56 -3.98
CA LEU A 247 3.14 -23.48 -3.01
C LEU A 247 2.24 -23.89 -1.84
N GLU A 248 1.07 -24.46 -2.08
CA GLU A 248 0.20 -24.93 -0.99
C GLU A 248 0.85 -26.02 -0.12
N LYS A 249 1.65 -26.92 -0.71
CA LYS A 249 2.38 -27.97 0.02
C LYS A 249 3.59 -27.44 0.80
N ASN A 250 4.24 -26.37 0.33
CA ASN A 250 5.53 -25.90 0.85
C ASN A 250 5.52 -24.47 1.43
N SER A 251 4.42 -23.73 1.32
CA SER A 251 4.28 -22.39 1.89
C SER A 251 3.90 -22.50 3.36
N ASP A 252 4.81 -22.05 4.22
CA ASP A 252 4.48 -21.77 5.62
C ASP A 252 3.71 -20.43 5.68
N ILE A 253 2.83 -20.28 6.68
CA ILE A 253 1.97 -19.09 6.86
C ILE A 253 2.83 -17.83 7.06
N ALA A 254 4.07 -17.99 7.53
CA ALA A 254 5.05 -16.93 7.65
C ALA A 254 5.48 -16.36 6.29
N ASP A 255 5.70 -17.20 5.28
CA ASP A 255 6.19 -16.77 3.95
C ASP A 255 5.14 -15.95 3.20
N VAL A 256 3.86 -16.31 3.37
CA VAL A 256 2.74 -15.60 2.72
C VAL A 256 2.53 -14.21 3.33
N ALA A 257 2.80 -14.04 4.64
CA ALA A 257 2.73 -12.74 5.30
C ALA A 257 3.86 -11.80 4.85
N VAL A 258 5.06 -12.36 4.62
CA VAL A 258 6.22 -11.63 4.08
C VAL A 258 5.94 -11.12 2.67
N LEU A 259 5.36 -11.95 1.80
CA LEU A 259 5.05 -11.56 0.41
C LEU A 259 3.96 -10.46 0.33
N ARG A 260 3.00 -10.43 1.24
CA ARG A 260 1.94 -9.39 1.27
C ARG A 260 2.46 -8.00 1.60
N ASN A 261 3.51 -7.88 2.42
CA ASN A 261 4.14 -6.59 2.72
C ASN A 261 4.96 -6.04 1.53
N ASN A 262 5.32 -6.88 0.56
CA ASN A 262 6.11 -6.51 -0.61
C ASN A 262 5.26 -6.03 -1.82
N LEU A 263 3.94 -5.92 -1.69
CA LEU A 263 3.07 -5.39 -2.76
C LEU A 263 2.93 -3.85 -2.75
N ASP A 264 3.38 -3.18 -1.70
CA ASP A 264 3.31 -1.71 -1.60
C ASP A 264 4.56 -1.08 -2.23
N GLU A 265 4.44 -0.59 -3.47
CA GLU A 265 5.53 0.07 -4.21
C GLU A 265 6.14 1.26 -3.44
N ASN A 266 5.42 1.83 -2.47
CA ASN A 266 5.90 2.96 -1.66
C ASN A 266 6.93 2.55 -0.59
N VAL A 267 7.17 1.26 -0.40
CA VAL A 267 8.10 0.71 0.62
C VAL A 267 9.44 0.27 -0.02
N LEU A 268 9.53 0.26 -1.35
CA LEU A 268 10.77 -0.08 -2.07
C LEU A 268 11.76 1.10 -2.02
N PRO A 269 13.04 0.85 -1.74
CA PRO A 269 14.12 1.82 -1.96
C PRO A 269 14.08 2.38 -3.38
N SER A 270 14.50 3.64 -3.55
CA SER A 270 14.50 4.25 -4.88
C SER A 270 15.55 3.62 -5.78
N GLN A 271 15.37 3.72 -7.10
CA GLN A 271 16.32 3.15 -8.07
C GLN A 271 17.75 3.68 -7.87
N ASP A 272 17.88 4.96 -7.47
CA ASP A 272 19.17 5.60 -7.24
C ASP A 272 19.86 5.03 -5.99
N ASP A 273 19.10 4.62 -4.97
CA ASP A 273 19.66 4.06 -3.73
C ASP A 273 20.38 2.73 -3.99
N TYR A 274 19.84 1.88 -4.88
CA TYR A 274 20.52 0.64 -5.30
C TYR A 274 21.82 0.87 -6.07
N LEU A 275 21.98 2.04 -6.69
CA LEU A 275 23.16 2.40 -7.48
C LEU A 275 24.21 3.11 -6.64
N LEU A 276 23.79 3.82 -5.59
CA LEU A 276 24.65 4.64 -4.75
C LEU A 276 25.12 3.93 -3.47
N ASP A 277 24.37 2.92 -3.01
CA ASP A 277 24.68 2.18 -1.79
C ASP A 277 24.50 0.66 -1.96
N GLU A 278 25.64 -0.05 -1.93
CA GLU A 278 25.70 -1.52 -2.02
C GLU A 278 24.97 -2.23 -0.86
N THR A 279 24.72 -1.54 0.26
CA THR A 279 24.05 -2.12 1.44
C THR A 279 22.54 -1.92 1.45
N THR A 280 21.99 -1.16 0.50
CA THR A 280 20.56 -0.85 0.43
C THR A 280 19.70 -2.10 0.32
N LEU A 281 20.10 -3.08 -0.49
CA LEU A 281 19.40 -4.36 -0.63
C LEU A 281 19.44 -5.17 0.68
N ASP A 282 20.61 -5.27 1.31
CA ASP A 282 20.78 -6.02 2.56
C ASP A 282 19.99 -5.42 3.72
N ASN A 283 19.91 -4.09 3.79
CA ASN A 283 19.15 -3.38 4.80
C ASN A 283 17.64 -3.58 4.59
N TYR A 284 17.18 -3.52 3.34
CA TYR A 284 15.78 -3.80 2.98
C TYR A 284 15.37 -5.24 3.33
N LEU A 285 16.21 -6.23 3.00
CA LEU A 285 15.94 -7.62 3.34
C LEU A 285 15.87 -7.86 4.85
N LYS A 286 16.75 -7.21 5.63
CA LYS A 286 16.71 -7.26 7.10
C LYS A 286 15.48 -6.59 7.70
N GLU A 287 14.96 -5.55 7.07
CA GLU A 287 13.72 -4.89 7.50
C GLU A 287 12.51 -5.81 7.30
N ILE A 288 12.46 -6.54 6.18
CA ILE A 288 11.39 -7.49 5.86
C ILE A 288 11.43 -8.72 6.76
N ASP A 289 12.61 -9.22 7.09
CA ASP A 289 12.79 -10.44 7.88
C ASP A 289 12.54 -10.22 9.40
N LYS A 290 12.24 -8.98 9.83
CA LYS A 290 11.83 -8.72 11.21
C LYS A 290 10.42 -9.28 11.44
N PRO A 291 10.25 -10.26 12.35
CA PRO A 291 8.92 -10.80 12.66
C PRO A 291 8.04 -9.68 13.24
N ALA A 292 6.86 -9.49 12.64
CA ALA A 292 5.90 -8.49 13.06
C ALA A 292 5.67 -8.55 14.58
N LEU A 293 6.07 -7.49 15.29
CA LEU A 293 5.77 -7.31 16.69
C LEU A 293 4.25 -7.24 16.83
N LYS A 294 3.68 -8.28 17.45
CA LYS A 294 2.29 -8.31 17.93
C LYS A 294 2.10 -7.15 18.90
N ASN A 295 1.43 -6.09 18.45
CA ASN A 295 0.66 -5.20 19.32
C ASN A 295 -0.79 -5.69 19.35
#